data_AF-A0A0C4F1S4-F1
#
_entry.id   AF-A0A0C4F1S4-F1
#
_cell.length_a   1.000
_cell.length_b   1.000
_cell.length_c   1.000
_cell.angle_alpha   90.00
_cell.angle_beta   90.00
_cell.angle_gamma   90.00
#
_symmetry.space_group_name_H-M   'P 1'
#
loop_
_entity.id
_entity.type
_entity.pdbx_description
1 polymer ?
#
loop_
_entity_poly.entity_id
_entity_poly.type
_entity_poly.pdbx_seq_one_letter_code
_entity_poly.pdbx_strand_id
1 'polypeptide(L)'
;MEASKAAKIQQQLANITKKANDKEEKCCQAKAKLVDALRAQKPPLPPMQVPTARAEAAAPKAPKVAQPDKFNCKHRAAVKMFAHQFGIYMTLNKALFPTKTTQISFVSLYMTRMAGVWAAPLFDQAAADLPTLTYAEFSGLLGHVF
;
A
#
# COMPACT_ATOMS: atom_id res chain seq x y z
N MET A 1 -46.74 -7.56 2.31
CA MET A 1 -45.88 -6.73 1.42
C MET A 1 -44.42 -6.69 1.90
N GLU A 2 -44.15 -6.67 3.20
CA GLU A 2 -42.79 -6.51 3.76
C GLU A 2 -41.86 -7.72 3.57
N ALA A 3 -42.36 -8.96 3.61
CA ALA A 3 -41.54 -10.16 3.39
C ALA A 3 -40.91 -10.23 1.98
N SER A 4 -41.61 -9.71 0.96
CA SER A 4 -41.11 -9.68 -0.43
C SER A 4 -39.95 -8.70 -0.62
N LYS A 5 -39.95 -7.58 0.13
CA LYS A 5 -38.85 -6.61 0.12
C LYS A 5 -37.61 -7.18 0.80
N ALA A 6 -37.77 -7.86 1.94
CA ALA A 6 -36.68 -8.49 2.67
C ALA A 6 -35.98 -9.58 1.85
N ALA A 7 -36.75 -10.45 1.17
CA ALA A 7 -36.20 -11.48 0.29
C ALA A 7 -35.40 -10.88 -0.88
N LYS A 8 -35.87 -9.77 -1.46
CA LYS A 8 -35.19 -9.08 -2.56
C LYS A 8 -33.84 -8.48 -2.12
N ILE A 9 -33.77 -7.93 -0.92
CA ILE A 9 -32.52 -7.40 -0.35
C ILE A 9 -31.53 -8.52 -0.09
N GLN A 10 -31.96 -9.64 0.50
CA GLN A 10 -31.08 -10.79 0.74
C GLN A 10 -30.52 -11.37 -0.58
N GLN A 11 -31.35 -11.43 -1.62
CA GLN A 11 -30.90 -11.88 -2.94
C GLN A 11 -29.88 -10.93 -3.57
N GLN A 12 -30.05 -9.62 -3.41
CA GLN A 12 -29.06 -8.64 -3.88
C GLN A 12 -27.73 -8.78 -3.14
N LEU A 13 -27.75 -8.98 -1.82
CA LEU A 13 -26.54 -9.21 -1.03
C LEU A 13 -25.82 -10.49 -1.49
N ALA A 14 -26.54 -11.59 -1.68
CA ALA A 14 -25.96 -12.84 -2.17
C ALA A 14 -25.30 -12.67 -3.55
N ASN A 15 -25.94 -11.94 -4.47
CA ASN A 15 -25.39 -11.66 -5.78
C ASN A 15 -24.15 -10.76 -5.73
N ILE A 16 -24.13 -9.75 -4.86
CA ILE A 16 -22.96 -8.87 -4.67
C ILE A 16 -21.78 -9.67 -4.10
N THR A 17 -22.03 -10.48 -3.07
CA THR A 17 -21.00 -11.33 -2.45
C THR A 17 -20.43 -12.33 -3.45
N LYS A 18 -21.29 -13.00 -4.23
CA LYS A 18 -20.84 -13.93 -5.28
C LYS A 18 -19.97 -13.22 -6.32
N LYS A 19 -20.40 -12.06 -6.81
CA LYS A 19 -19.64 -11.28 -7.81
C LYS A 19 -18.30 -10.77 -7.25
N ALA A 20 -18.23 -10.47 -5.97
CA ALA A 20 -16.99 -10.07 -5.30
C ALA A 20 -15.99 -11.24 -5.26
N ASN A 21 -16.45 -12.42 -4.84
CA ASN A 21 -15.62 -13.64 -4.78
C ASN A 21 -15.11 -14.06 -6.16
N ASP A 22 -15.97 -14.07 -7.18
CA ASP A 22 -15.58 -14.42 -8.56
C ASP A 22 -14.51 -13.45 -9.11
N LYS A 23 -14.59 -12.16 -8.72
CA LYS A 23 -13.61 -11.15 -9.14
C LYS A 23 -12.30 -11.30 -8.38
N GLU A 24 -12.35 -11.65 -7.10
CA GLU A 24 -11.17 -11.91 -6.29
C GLU A 24 -10.39 -13.11 -6.80
N GLU A 25 -11.06 -14.23 -7.10
CA GLU A 25 -10.43 -15.44 -7.66
C GLU A 25 -9.69 -15.14 -8.97
N LYS A 26 -10.35 -14.43 -9.90
CA LYS A 26 -9.74 -14.01 -11.16
C LYS A 26 -8.53 -13.09 -10.96
N CYS A 27 -8.59 -12.20 -9.98
CA CYS A 27 -7.47 -11.30 -9.63
C CYS A 27 -6.28 -12.10 -9.07
N CYS A 28 -6.54 -13.05 -8.17
CA CYS A 28 -5.52 -13.94 -7.62
C CYS A 28 -4.86 -14.79 -8.72
N GLN A 29 -5.66 -15.32 -9.65
CA GLN A 29 -5.13 -16.11 -10.77
C GLN A 29 -4.27 -15.25 -11.72
N ALA A 30 -4.69 -14.02 -12.03
CA ALA A 30 -3.91 -13.11 -12.86
C ALA A 30 -2.58 -12.70 -12.18
N LYS A 31 -2.60 -12.49 -10.86
CA LYS A 31 -1.40 -12.20 -10.08
C LYS A 31 -0.42 -13.38 -10.06
N ALA A 32 -0.91 -14.61 -9.88
CA ALA A 32 -0.08 -15.81 -9.94
C ALA A 32 0.64 -15.93 -11.30
N LYS A 33 -0.11 -15.74 -12.40
CA LYS A 33 0.46 -15.76 -13.76
C LYS A 33 1.53 -14.68 -13.98
N LEU A 34 1.37 -13.49 -13.40
CA LEU A 34 2.35 -12.42 -13.49
C LEU A 34 3.65 -12.77 -12.72
N VAL A 35 3.52 -13.35 -11.52
CA VAL A 35 4.67 -13.81 -10.72
C VAL A 35 5.44 -14.92 -11.46
N ASP A 36 4.74 -15.89 -12.05
CA ASP A 36 5.37 -16.95 -12.84
C ASP A 36 6.09 -16.41 -14.08
N ALA A 37 5.46 -15.46 -14.81
CA ALA A 37 6.08 -14.81 -15.97
C ALA A 37 7.33 -13.99 -15.59
N LEU A 38 7.32 -13.31 -14.44
CA LEU A 38 8.47 -12.58 -13.92
C LEU A 38 9.62 -13.52 -13.53
N ARG A 39 9.28 -14.69 -12.97
CA ARG A 39 10.25 -15.72 -12.59
C ARG A 39 10.90 -16.38 -13.81
N ALA A 40 10.14 -16.57 -14.88
CA ALA A 40 10.63 -17.11 -16.15
C ALA A 40 11.56 -16.14 -16.92
N GLN A 41 11.45 -14.82 -16.67
CA GLN A 41 12.24 -13.80 -17.36
C GLN A 41 13.63 -13.52 -16.77
N LYS A 42 14.10 -14.26 -15.75
CA LYS A 42 15.41 -14.00 -15.14
C LYS A 42 16.53 -14.56 -16.06
N PRO A 43 17.29 -13.73 -16.81
CA PRO A 43 18.42 -14.22 -17.58
C PRO A 43 19.60 -14.47 -16.63
N PRO A 44 20.58 -15.32 -16.99
CA PRO A 44 21.84 -15.39 -16.26
C PRO A 44 22.50 -14.00 -16.28
N LEU A 45 22.81 -13.45 -15.12
CA LEU A 45 23.58 -12.21 -15.00
C LEU A 45 24.97 -12.45 -15.60
N PRO A 46 25.44 -11.68 -16.60
CA PRO A 46 26.83 -11.74 -17.03
C PRO A 46 27.74 -11.21 -15.90
N PRO A 47 28.94 -11.79 -15.71
CA PRO A 47 29.90 -11.30 -14.73
C PRO A 47 30.44 -9.93 -15.18
N MET A 48 30.09 -8.87 -14.47
CA MET A 48 30.67 -7.55 -14.73
C MET A 48 32.09 -7.47 -14.17
N GLN A 49 33.04 -7.32 -15.09
CA GLN A 49 34.44 -6.99 -14.83
C GLN A 49 34.57 -5.53 -14.38
N VAL A 50 35.51 -5.26 -13.48
CA VAL A 50 35.86 -3.93 -12.97
C VAL A 50 36.85 -3.26 -13.92
N PRO A 51 36.59 -2.04 -14.43
CA PRO A 51 37.65 -1.18 -14.96
C PRO A 51 38.08 -0.17 -13.90
N THR A 52 39.34 -0.24 -13.51
CA THR A 52 40.05 0.83 -12.81
C THR A 52 40.38 1.95 -13.79
N ALA A 53 39.83 3.15 -13.57
CA ALA A 53 40.44 4.41 -13.99
C ALA A 53 39.91 5.56 -13.12
N ARG A 54 40.85 6.40 -12.69
CA ARG A 54 40.78 7.43 -11.65
C ARG A 54 40.45 8.80 -12.28
N ALA A 55 39.48 9.54 -11.71
CA ALA A 55 39.57 10.97 -11.34
C ALA A 55 38.20 11.60 -11.03
N GLU A 56 38.20 12.42 -9.98
CA GLU A 56 37.14 13.32 -9.48
C GLU A 56 36.01 12.71 -8.63
N ALA A 57 36.26 12.69 -7.32
CA ALA A 57 35.34 12.22 -6.30
C ALA A 57 34.16 13.19 -6.10
N ALA A 58 33.15 13.07 -6.95
CA ALA A 58 31.78 13.38 -6.54
C ALA A 58 31.34 12.26 -5.58
N ALA A 59 31.01 12.60 -4.34
CA ALA A 59 30.44 11.65 -3.40
C ALA A 59 29.28 10.90 -4.10
N PRO A 60 29.25 9.55 -4.06
CA PRO A 60 28.20 8.79 -4.72
C PRO A 60 26.86 9.24 -4.15
N LYS A 61 26.05 9.94 -4.95
CA LYS A 61 24.69 10.30 -4.56
C LYS A 61 23.97 9.00 -4.29
N ALA A 62 23.61 8.77 -3.03
CA ALA A 62 22.85 7.60 -2.64
C ALA A 62 21.64 7.46 -3.57
N PRO A 63 21.26 6.24 -3.98
CA PRO A 63 20.10 6.03 -4.84
C PRO A 63 18.88 6.73 -4.25
N LYS A 64 18.32 7.70 -4.99
CA LYS A 64 17.15 8.45 -4.53
C LYS A 64 15.95 7.52 -4.61
N VAL A 65 15.41 7.15 -3.45
CA VAL A 65 14.19 6.33 -3.36
C VAL A 65 13.02 7.12 -3.94
N ALA A 66 12.24 6.48 -4.81
CA ALA A 66 11.03 7.08 -5.37
C ALA A 66 10.00 7.37 -4.24
N GLN A 67 9.24 8.46 -4.39
CA GLN A 67 8.17 8.75 -3.43
C GLN A 67 7.02 7.76 -3.58
N PRO A 68 6.31 7.42 -2.49
CA PRO A 68 5.13 6.57 -2.56
C PRO A 68 3.96 7.20 -3.34
N ASP A 69 3.09 6.37 -3.90
CA ASP A 69 1.89 6.81 -4.60
C ASP A 69 0.74 7.16 -3.64
N LYS A 70 -0.16 8.04 -4.10
CA LYS A 70 -1.38 8.39 -3.35
C LYS A 70 -2.42 7.26 -3.42
N PHE A 71 -3.13 7.04 -2.32
CA PHE A 71 -4.20 6.05 -2.22
C PHE A 71 -5.58 6.72 -2.14
N ASN A 72 -6.55 6.19 -2.90
CA ASN A 72 -7.89 6.75 -3.02
C ASN A 72 -9.02 5.74 -2.73
N CYS A 73 -8.69 4.56 -2.21
CA CYS A 73 -9.62 3.47 -1.88
C CYS A 73 -10.43 2.87 -3.04
N LYS A 74 -10.11 3.15 -4.31
CA LYS A 74 -10.87 2.56 -5.44
C LYS A 74 -10.63 1.05 -5.61
N HIS A 75 -9.50 0.55 -5.13
CA HIS A 75 -9.09 -0.84 -5.33
C HIS A 75 -8.54 -1.42 -4.03
N ARG A 76 -9.31 -2.31 -3.37
CA ARG A 76 -8.89 -3.10 -2.19
C ARG A 76 -7.51 -3.74 -2.36
N ALA A 77 -7.28 -4.32 -3.54
CA ALA A 77 -6.00 -4.96 -3.88
C ALA A 77 -4.79 -4.00 -3.88
N ALA A 78 -5.02 -2.69 -3.98
CA ALA A 78 -3.96 -1.67 -3.92
C ALA A 78 -3.60 -1.25 -2.48
N VAL A 79 -4.39 -1.61 -1.46
CA VAL A 79 -4.12 -1.24 -0.06
C VAL A 79 -2.81 -1.87 0.44
N LYS A 80 -2.56 -3.14 0.08
CA LYS A 80 -1.33 -3.85 0.45
C LYS A 80 -0.10 -3.24 -0.24
N MET A 81 -0.26 -2.87 -1.52
CA MET A 81 0.81 -2.22 -2.28
C MET A 81 1.17 -0.85 -1.67
N PHE A 82 0.15 -0.07 -1.31
CA PHE A 82 0.32 1.20 -0.62
C PHE A 82 1.07 1.03 0.71
N ALA A 83 0.64 0.10 1.57
CA ALA A 83 1.33 -0.19 2.82
C ALA A 83 2.80 -0.63 2.59
N HIS A 84 3.04 -1.46 1.58
CA HIS A 84 4.41 -1.90 1.24
C HIS A 84 5.29 -0.74 0.75
N GLN A 85 4.78 0.14 -0.12
CA GLN A 85 5.53 1.31 -0.60
C GLN A 85 5.97 2.20 0.57
N PHE A 86 5.06 2.50 1.51
CA PHE A 86 5.37 3.31 2.68
C PHE A 86 6.32 2.61 3.65
N GLY A 87 6.13 1.31 3.91
CA GLY A 87 7.03 0.53 4.75
C GLY A 87 8.47 0.54 4.23
N ILE A 88 8.65 0.36 2.91
CA ILE A 88 9.96 0.45 2.25
C ILE A 88 10.51 1.88 2.37
N TYR A 89 9.71 2.89 2.03
CA TYR A 89 10.15 4.29 2.05
C TYR A 89 10.60 4.72 3.46
N MET A 90 9.83 4.41 4.49
CA MET A 90 10.18 4.73 5.89
C MET A 90 11.41 3.96 6.37
N THR A 91 11.56 2.70 5.96
CA THR A 91 12.73 1.89 6.32
C THR A 91 14.02 2.46 5.74
N LEU A 92 13.96 2.99 4.52
CA LEU A 92 15.11 3.62 3.86
C LEU A 92 15.34 5.07 4.32
N ASN A 93 14.34 5.71 4.94
CA ASN A 93 14.39 7.10 5.39
C ASN A 93 14.12 7.25 6.90
N LYS A 94 14.58 6.31 7.74
CA LYS A 94 14.25 6.26 9.18
C LYS A 94 14.48 7.57 9.92
N ALA A 95 15.54 8.30 9.58
CA ALA A 95 15.87 9.58 10.21
C ALA A 95 14.80 10.67 10.00
N LEU A 96 14.01 10.60 8.92
CA LEU A 96 12.92 11.53 8.64
C LEU A 96 11.63 11.20 9.40
N PHE A 97 11.54 9.99 9.97
CA PHE A 97 10.33 9.48 10.62
C PHE A 97 10.63 8.94 12.03
N PRO A 98 11.19 9.77 12.93
CA PRO A 98 11.67 9.33 14.24
C PRO A 98 10.53 8.95 15.21
N THR A 99 9.30 9.38 14.94
CA THR A 99 8.15 9.18 15.84
C THR A 99 6.99 8.50 15.13
N LYS A 100 6.11 7.84 15.89
CA LYS A 100 4.85 7.30 15.36
C LYS A 100 3.98 8.40 14.75
N THR A 101 3.99 9.59 15.37
CA THR A 101 3.32 10.79 14.86
C THR A 101 3.78 11.13 13.45
N THR A 102 5.08 11.29 13.24
CA THR A 102 5.63 11.67 11.91
C THR A 102 5.36 10.60 10.86
N GLN A 103 5.36 9.32 11.23
CA GLN A 103 4.99 8.22 10.34
C GLN A 103 3.51 8.28 9.92
N ILE A 104 2.60 8.37 10.89
CA ILE A 104 1.15 8.37 10.65
C ILE A 104 0.75 9.62 9.87
N SER A 105 1.21 10.81 10.27
CA SER A 105 0.92 12.06 9.55
C SER A 105 1.39 11.98 8.10
N PHE A 106 2.59 11.46 7.85
CA PHE A 106 3.12 11.33 6.50
C PHE A 106 2.25 10.39 5.63
N VAL A 107 1.84 9.23 6.15
CA VAL A 107 1.02 8.28 5.36
C VAL A 107 -0.36 8.86 5.09
N SER A 108 -0.95 9.52 6.08
CA SER A 108 -2.26 10.16 5.97
C SER A 108 -2.29 11.27 4.91
N LEU A 109 -1.19 12.02 4.70
CA LEU A 109 -1.10 13.02 3.62
C LEU A 109 -1.26 12.43 2.20
N TYR A 110 -0.95 11.15 2.03
CA TYR A 110 -1.05 10.46 0.75
C TYR A 110 -2.39 9.74 0.60
N MET A 111 -3.26 9.82 1.61
CA MET A 111 -4.63 9.36 1.53
C MET A 111 -5.52 10.46 0.94
N THR A 112 -6.26 10.11 -0.10
CA THR A 112 -7.10 11.05 -0.84
C THR A 112 -8.54 10.55 -0.93
N ARG A 113 -9.47 11.49 -1.14
CA ARG A 113 -10.91 11.19 -1.26
C ARG A 113 -11.40 10.42 -0.01
N MET A 114 -12.05 9.27 -0.23
CA MET A 114 -12.60 8.43 0.83
C MET A 114 -11.54 7.88 1.79
N ALA A 115 -10.31 7.67 1.30
CA ALA A 115 -9.17 7.32 2.16
C ALA A 115 -8.83 8.46 3.12
N GLY A 116 -8.85 9.70 2.62
CA GLY A 116 -8.55 10.90 3.40
C GLY A 116 -9.60 11.18 4.46
N VAL A 117 -10.89 10.98 4.14
CA VAL A 117 -11.99 11.10 5.13
C VAL A 117 -11.81 10.12 6.28
N TRP A 118 -11.43 8.87 5.98
CA TRP A 118 -11.12 7.88 7.01
C TRP A 118 -9.88 8.25 7.84
N ALA A 119 -8.88 8.86 7.21
CA ALA A 119 -7.62 9.23 7.86
C ALA A 119 -7.70 10.54 8.67
N ALA A 120 -8.71 11.38 8.46
CA ALA A 120 -8.81 12.69 9.09
C ALA A 120 -8.71 12.66 10.63
N PRO A 121 -9.44 11.77 11.35
CA PRO A 121 -9.31 11.68 12.80
C PRO A 121 -7.91 11.27 13.28
N LEU A 122 -7.21 10.45 12.48
CA LEU A 122 -5.84 10.01 12.77
C LEU A 122 -4.84 11.14 12.55
N PHE A 123 -5.12 12.03 11.60
CA PHE A 123 -4.34 13.24 11.38
C PHE A 123 -4.49 14.22 12.54
N ASP A 124 -5.72 14.44 13.01
CA ASP A 124 -6.01 15.34 14.13
C ASP A 124 -5.39 14.81 15.43
N GLN A 125 -5.44 13.50 15.66
CA GLN A 125 -4.81 12.86 16.82
C GLN A 125 -3.28 12.91 16.75
N ALA A 126 -2.70 12.74 15.56
CA ALA A 126 -1.26 12.88 15.37
C ALA A 126 -0.81 14.34 15.57
N ALA A 127 -1.59 15.33 15.10
CA ALA A 127 -1.30 16.75 15.32
C ALA A 127 -1.32 17.13 16.81
N ALA A 128 -2.07 16.39 17.63
CA ALA A 128 -2.11 16.56 19.08
C ALA A 128 -0.99 15.79 19.84
N ASP A 129 -0.01 15.19 19.14
CA ASP A 129 1.03 14.32 19.72
C ASP A 129 0.49 13.15 20.57
N LEU A 130 -0.74 12.73 20.27
CA LEU A 130 -1.47 11.68 20.97
C LEU A 130 -1.67 10.37 20.18
N PRO A 131 -0.84 9.98 19.17
CA PRO A 131 -1.11 8.74 18.45
C PRO A 131 -0.86 7.54 19.35
N THR A 132 -1.95 6.90 19.79
CA THR A 132 -1.90 5.63 20.52
C THR A 132 -1.45 4.49 19.60
N LEU A 133 -1.68 4.66 18.29
CA LEU A 133 -1.49 3.63 17.28
C LEU A 133 -0.06 3.61 16.72
N THR A 134 0.47 2.42 16.48
CA THR A 134 1.69 2.18 15.69
C THR A 134 1.39 2.15 14.19
N TYR A 135 2.42 2.33 13.35
CA TYR A 135 2.28 2.16 11.90
C TYR A 135 1.83 0.74 11.52
N ALA A 136 2.28 -0.29 12.24
CA ALA A 136 1.87 -1.67 12.01
C ALA A 136 0.37 -1.84 12.23
N GLU A 137 -0.15 -1.36 13.36
CA GLU A 137 -1.59 -1.36 13.67
C GLU A 137 -2.39 -0.54 12.66
N PHE A 138 -1.89 0.64 12.27
CA PHE A 138 -2.48 1.47 11.22
C PHE A 138 -2.62 0.71 9.90
N SER A 139 -1.55 0.03 9.46
CA SER A 139 -1.56 -0.76 8.23
C SER A 139 -2.49 -1.98 8.31
N GLY A 140 -2.63 -2.57 9.50
CA GLY A 140 -3.58 -3.65 9.78
C GLY A 140 -5.03 -3.17 9.63
N LEU A 141 -5.37 -2.04 10.26
CA LEU A 141 -6.71 -1.44 10.17
C LEU A 141 -7.08 -1.09 8.71
N LEU A 142 -6.14 -0.55 7.95
CA LEU A 142 -6.31 -0.32 6.51
C LEU A 142 -6.73 -1.57 5.74
N GLY A 143 -6.12 -2.71 6.05
CA GLY A 143 -6.43 -3.99 5.41
C GLY A 143 -7.80 -4.57 5.82
N HIS A 144 -8.32 -4.21 6.99
CA HIS A 144 -9.65 -4.61 7.45
C HIS A 144 -10.76 -3.73 6.87
N VAL A 145 -10.51 -2.42 6.76
CA VAL A 145 -11.51 -1.43 6.29
C VAL A 145 -11.67 -1.49 4.77
N PHE A 146 -10.57 -1.62 4.01
CA PHE A 146 -10.57 -1.49 2.55
C PHE A 146 -10.32 -2.77 1.80
#